data_AF-A0A3A9EYC5-F1
#
_entry.id   AF-A0A3A9EYC5-F1
#
_cell.length_a   1.000
_cell.length_b   1.000
_cell.length_c   1.000
_cell.angle_alpha   90.00
_cell.angle_beta   90.00
_cell.angle_gamma   90.00
#
_symmetry.space_group_name_H-M   'P 1'
#
loop_
_entity.id
_entity.type
_entity.pdbx_description
1 polymer ?
#
loop_
_entity_poly.entity_id
_entity_poly.type
_entity_poly.pdbx_seq_one_letter_code
_entity_poly.pdbx_strand_id
1 'polypeptide(L)'
;MFKGKARRPVSKTETYLKYGFVITEIKSYYCPRCGSILSAGPNYQPKYCPECGQKVSFKGIEWKEEKTLGYERRRVDLEKIENRVV
;
A
#
# COMPACT_ATOMS: atom_id res chain seq x y z
N MET A 1 18.49 -16.15 -21.48
CA MET A 1 17.49 -15.76 -20.47
C MET A 1 18.09 -15.95 -19.06
N PHE A 2 18.39 -14.87 -18.33
CA PHE A 2 19.01 -14.96 -17.00
C PHE A 2 18.02 -15.46 -15.94
N LYS A 3 17.80 -16.78 -15.84
CA LYS A 3 16.92 -17.43 -14.86
C LYS A 3 17.38 -17.30 -13.38
N GLY A 4 18.49 -16.61 -13.10
CA GLY A 4 19.10 -16.56 -11.76
C GLY A 4 19.32 -15.18 -11.13
N LYS A 5 19.16 -14.07 -11.86
CA LYS A 5 19.44 -12.73 -11.30
C LYS A 5 18.23 -12.21 -10.53
N ALA A 6 18.43 -11.92 -9.25
CA ALA A 6 17.44 -11.25 -8.42
C ALA A 6 17.26 -9.81 -8.93
N ARG A 7 16.01 -9.41 -9.17
CA ARG A 7 15.68 -8.05 -9.62
C ARG A 7 15.17 -7.23 -8.44
N ARG A 8 15.48 -5.92 -8.44
CA ARG A 8 14.93 -5.00 -7.45
C ARG A 8 13.44 -4.77 -7.76
N PRO A 9 12.54 -4.89 -6.77
CA PRO A 9 11.14 -4.52 -6.91
C PRO A 9 10.94 -3.06 -7.33
N VAL A 10 9.83 -2.80 -8.02
CA VAL A 10 9.38 -1.43 -8.33
C VAL A 10 8.53 -0.93 -7.18
N SER A 11 8.88 0.19 -6.59
CA SER A 11 8.07 0.81 -5.52
C SER A 11 7.05 1.78 -6.10
N LYS A 12 5.83 1.77 -5.55
CA LYS A 12 4.80 2.80 -5.81
C LYS A 12 4.24 3.30 -4.50
N THR A 13 3.89 4.58 -4.48
CA THR A 13 3.14 5.18 -3.38
C THR A 13 1.66 5.01 -3.67
N GLU A 14 0.92 4.50 -2.70
CA GLU A 14 -0.51 4.23 -2.80
C GLU A 14 -1.22 4.81 -1.60
N THR A 15 -2.46 5.22 -1.80
CA THR A 15 -3.33 5.73 -0.75
C THR A 15 -4.50 4.78 -0.57
N TYR A 16 -4.82 4.44 0.67
CA TYR A 16 -5.98 3.63 1.02
C TYR A 16 -6.71 4.20 2.23
N LEU A 17 -7.96 3.76 2.43
CA LEU A 17 -8.74 4.13 3.60
C LEU A 17 -8.54 3.11 4.72
N LYS A 18 -7.65 3.44 5.66
CA LYS A 18 -7.50 2.67 6.89
C LYS A 18 -8.74 2.88 7.75
N TYR A 19 -9.31 1.79 8.25
CA TYR A 19 -10.59 1.76 9.00
C TYR A 19 -11.80 2.33 8.23
N GLY A 20 -11.69 2.52 6.92
CA GLY A 20 -12.76 3.10 6.10
C GLY A 20 -12.93 4.62 6.19
N PHE A 21 -12.03 5.33 6.88
CA PHE A 21 -12.11 6.81 6.98
C PHE A 21 -10.77 7.53 7.20
N VAL A 22 -9.68 6.82 7.47
CA VAL A 22 -8.35 7.45 7.61
C VAL A 22 -7.63 7.32 6.27
N ILE A 23 -7.33 8.44 5.62
CA ILE A 23 -6.57 8.45 4.37
C ILE A 23 -5.11 8.17 4.72
N THR A 24 -4.63 7.00 4.33
CA THR A 24 -3.28 6.51 4.67
C THR A 24 -2.48 6.28 3.41
N GLU A 25 -1.28 6.86 3.36
CA GLU A 25 -0.27 6.64 2.34
C GLU A 25 0.64 5.47 2.75
N ILE A 26 0.85 4.54 1.84
CA ILE A 26 1.72 3.37 1.98
C ILE A 26 2.63 3.23 0.76
N LYS A 27 3.80 2.64 0.96
CA LYS A 27 4.73 2.29 -0.13
C LYS A 27 4.61 0.79 -0.45
N SER A 28 3.96 0.48 -1.57
CA SER A 28 3.78 -0.88 -2.08
C SER A 28 4.93 -1.27 -3.03
N TYR A 29 5.21 -2.57 -3.12
CA TYR A 29 6.27 -3.11 -3.99
C TYR A 29 5.72 -4.11 -5.00
N TYR A 30 6.19 -3.97 -6.23
CA TYR A 30 5.69 -4.69 -7.40
C TYR A 30 6.78 -5.48 -8.09
N CYS A 31 6.39 -6.61 -8.67
CA CYS A 31 7.26 -7.45 -9.45
C CYS A 31 7.76 -6.72 -10.70
N PRO A 32 9.07 -6.58 -10.92
CA PRO A 32 9.62 -5.86 -12.07
C PRO A 32 9.44 -6.61 -13.40
N ARG A 33 8.88 -7.82 -13.38
CA ARG A 33 8.64 -8.63 -14.58
C ARG A 33 7.17 -8.65 -14.98
N CYS A 34 6.28 -9.00 -14.05
CA CYS A 34 4.85 -9.17 -14.33
C CYS A 34 3.97 -8.05 -13.76
N GLY A 35 4.51 -7.16 -12.93
CA GLY A 35 3.74 -6.08 -12.33
C GLY A 35 2.83 -6.49 -11.18
N SER A 36 2.82 -7.75 -10.75
CA SER A 36 2.04 -8.20 -9.59
C SER A 36 2.57 -7.65 -8.27
N ILE A 37 1.69 -7.40 -7.29
CA ILE A 37 2.06 -6.98 -5.94
C ILE A 37 2.89 -8.08 -5.25
N LEU A 38 3.95 -7.68 -4.54
CA LEU A 38 4.84 -8.60 -3.84
C LEU A 38 4.51 -8.75 -2.35
N SER A 39 3.47 -8.09 -1.83
CA SER A 39 3.01 -8.13 -0.43
C SER A 39 4.15 -8.20 0.58
N ALA A 40 5.14 -7.33 0.40
CA ALA A 40 6.38 -7.32 1.17
C ALA A 40 6.35 -6.20 2.21
N GLY A 41 6.96 -6.45 3.36
CA GLY A 41 7.08 -5.53 4.49
C GLY A 41 8.42 -5.67 5.19
N PRO A 42 8.71 -4.83 6.20
CA PRO A 42 9.94 -4.93 6.99
C PRO A 42 10.12 -6.31 7.62
N ASN A 43 9.02 -6.95 8.03
CA ASN A 43 8.99 -8.25 8.68
C ASN A 43 8.90 -9.43 7.69
N TYR A 44 8.63 -9.18 6.41
CA TYR A 44 8.47 -10.24 5.41
C TYR A 44 8.94 -9.79 4.03
N GLN A 45 10.00 -10.42 3.53
CA GLN A 45 10.61 -10.09 2.24
C GLN A 45 10.66 -11.34 1.36
N PRO A 46 9.75 -11.49 0.38
CA PRO A 46 9.73 -12.67 -0.47
C PRO A 46 10.98 -12.71 -1.36
N LYS A 47 11.52 -13.92 -1.57
CA LYS A 47 12.68 -14.14 -2.47
C LYS A 47 12.27 -14.29 -3.93
N TYR A 48 11.01 -14.61 -4.18
CA TYR A 48 10.45 -14.86 -5.51
C TYR A 48 9.07 -14.21 -5.62
N CYS A 49 8.72 -13.75 -6.82
CA CYS A 49 7.37 -13.33 -7.14
C CYS A 49 6.43 -14.56 -7.11
N PRO A 50 5.31 -14.51 -6.38
CA PRO A 50 4.37 -15.64 -6.30
C PRO A 50 3.70 -15.94 -7.64
N GLU A 51 3.48 -14.92 -8.47
CA GLU A 51 2.77 -15.06 -9.75
C GLU A 51 3.66 -15.60 -10.89
N CYS A 52 4.88 -15.07 -11.06
CA CYS A 52 5.71 -15.39 -12.23
C CYS A 52 7.04 -16.08 -11.92
N GLY A 53 7.32 -16.36 -10.63
CA GLY A 53 8.55 -17.02 -10.19
C GLY A 53 9.83 -16.19 -10.34
N GLN A 54 9.73 -14.90 -10.71
CA GLN A 54 10.90 -14.03 -10.82
C GLN A 54 11.59 -13.88 -9.46
N LYS A 55 12.89 -14.18 -9.40
CA LYS A 55 13.72 -13.90 -8.22
C LYS A 55 13.78 -12.39 -7.97
N VAL A 56 13.50 -11.97 -6.74
CA VAL A 56 13.49 -10.57 -6.31
C VAL A 56 14.42 -10.35 -5.12
N SER A 57 14.91 -9.13 -4.95
CA SER A 57 15.73 -8.75 -3.80
C SER A 57 15.35 -7.38 -3.28
N PHE A 58 15.10 -7.30 -1.98
CA PHE A 58 14.79 -6.07 -1.25
C PHE A 58 16.02 -5.43 -0.60
N LYS A 59 17.23 -5.88 -0.95
CA LYS A 59 18.48 -5.33 -0.39
C LYS A 59 18.59 -3.82 -0.70
N GLY A 60 18.83 -3.02 0.34
CA GLY A 60 18.93 -1.56 0.23
C GLY A 60 17.59 -0.84 0.03
N ILE A 61 16.46 -1.49 0.36
CA ILE A 61 15.16 -0.84 0.43
C ILE A 61 14.96 -0.31 1.85
N GLU A 62 14.67 0.99 1.94
CA GLU A 62 14.22 1.64 3.16
C GLU A 62 12.70 1.49 3.29
N TRP A 63 12.27 0.82 4.36
CA TRP A 63 10.86 0.65 4.69
C TRP A 63 10.36 1.92 5.35
N LYS A 64 9.46 2.62 4.65
CA LYS A 64 8.77 3.79 5.21
C LYS A 64 7.53 3.32 5.93
N GLU A 65 7.29 3.90 7.09
CA GLU A 65 6.04 3.71 7.83
C GLU A 65 4.87 4.30 7.04
N GLU A 66 3.67 3.80 7.36
CA GLU A 66 2.44 4.36 6.84
C GLU A 66 2.31 5.81 7.29
N LYS A 67 1.90 6.69 6.38
CA LYS A 67 1.70 8.10 6.68
C LYS A 67 0.22 8.44 6.62
N THR A 68 -0.35 8.87 7.73
CA THR A 68 -1.70 9.44 7.74
C THR A 68 -1.68 10.79 7.01
N LEU A 69 -2.43 10.90 5.92
CA LEU A 69 -2.60 12.14 5.16
C LEU A 69 -3.78 12.96 5.69
N GLY A 70 -4.78 12.30 6.29
CA GLY A 70 -5.94 12.97 6.86
C GLY A 70 -7.09 12.01 7.12
N TYR A 71 -8.29 12.57 7.28
CA TYR A 71 -9.52 11.83 7.51
C TYR A 71 -10.52 12.18 6.41
N GLU A 72 -11.12 11.16 5.82
CA GLU A 72 -12.27 11.33 4.93
C GLU A 72 -13.41 11.92 5.76
N ARG A 73 -13.81 13.17 5.45
CA ARG A 73 -15.03 13.74 6.01
C ARG A 73 -16.18 12.92 5.44
N ARG A 74 -16.73 11.99 6.22
CA ARG A 74 -18.07 11.50 5.96
C ARG A 74 -18.95 12.74 5.82
N ARG A 75 -19.57 12.94 4.65
CA ARG A 75 -20.80 13.71 4.56
C ARG A 75 -21.81 12.94 5.40
N VAL A 76 -21.73 13.13 6.71
CA VAL A 76 -22.93 13.04 7.52
C VAL A 76 -23.67 14.28 7.07
N ASP A 77 -24.71 14.10 6.27
CA ASP A 77 -25.73 15.13 6.14
C ASP A 77 -26.11 15.44 7.59
N LEU A 78 -25.56 16.53 8.12
CA LEU A 78 -26.09 17.20 9.28
C LEU A 78 -27.47 17.64 8.81
N GLU A 79 -28.44 16.73 8.87
CA GLU A 79 -29.81 17.12 9.13
C GLU A 79 -29.72 17.90 10.43
N LYS A 80 -29.60 19.22 10.26
CA LYS A 80 -29.88 20.20 11.29
C LYS A 80 -31.19 19.74 11.92
N ILE A 81 -31.11 19.21 13.13
CA ILE A 81 -32.25 19.22 14.04
C ILE A 81 -32.43 20.69 14.44
N GLU A 82 -32.83 21.52 13.48
CA GLU A 82 -33.32 22.86 13.73
C GLU A 82 -34.74 22.69 14.28
N ASN A 83 -34.84 22.93 15.59
CA ASN A 83 -36.05 23.36 16.28
C ASN A 83 -37.22 22.36 16.31
N ARG A 84 -37.34 21.66 17.44
CA ARG A 84 -38.66 21.37 18.00
C ARG A 84 -38.74 21.96 19.40
N VAL A 85 -38.95 23.27 19.43
CA VAL A 85 -39.64 23.96 20.53
C VAL A 85 -41.11 23.56 20.42
N VAL A 86 -41.63 22.79 21.39
CA VAL A 86 -42.86 23.08 22.15
C VAL A 86 -42.73 22.34 23.48
#